data_AF-A0A2Z3X4Y3-F1
#
_entry.id   AF-A0A2Z3X4Y3-F1
#
_cell.length_a   1.000
_cell.length_b   1.000
_cell.length_c   1.000
_cell.angle_alpha   90.00
_cell.angle_beta   90.00
_cell.angle_gamma   90.00
#
_symmetry.space_group_name_H-M   'P 1'
#
loop_
_entity.id
_entity.type
_entity.pdbx_description
1 polymer ?
#
loop_
_entity_poly.entity_id
_entity_poly.type
_entity_poly.pdbx_seq_one_letter_code
_entity_poly.pdbx_strand_id
1 'polypeptide(L)'
;MRYRVIFIFLLGLIPVRLLWAAPAQQAFSDWQVTCNNQNFCVARNTGEHHGLVMTLSRSAGAHTDAVLRIELGGLEPSHAKESEIAPRLLLDGAPLVLSGEHWRITPWQLMTDDPVTISAFLQTVQDAKAITLQKGAQNLSLIGLKAALLFIDAQQKRVGSETAWIEKGDEPPLSVPPAPALKGVAVINPTPTPLTQQERSELLDYGNWRINGIRCSIDPLRREMRVTALTDDKALLMIGCEAGAYNTIDLAWIVSRAKPLTSSAVRLSLPFKTDAESRDMELTNATFDEKSRELVTLAKGRGLADCGIQTRWRYDGQRFRLARYAQEPSCDNWHGPDAWPTLWITR
;
A
#
# COMPACT_ATOMS: atom_id res chain seq x y z
N MET A 1 69.41 -17.04 -12.58
CA MET A 1 68.02 -17.47 -12.32
C MET A 1 67.19 -16.23 -12.04
N ARG A 2 66.24 -15.89 -12.92
CA ARG A 2 65.40 -14.67 -12.81
C ARG A 2 64.10 -15.05 -12.10
N TYR A 3 63.91 -14.59 -10.86
CA TYR A 3 62.64 -14.74 -10.14
C TYR A 3 61.64 -13.71 -10.66
N ARG A 4 60.56 -14.18 -11.30
CA ARG A 4 59.38 -13.36 -11.64
C ARG A 4 58.40 -13.42 -10.46
N VAL A 5 58.17 -12.28 -9.84
CA VAL A 5 57.09 -12.08 -8.86
C VAL A 5 55.80 -11.84 -9.64
N ILE A 6 54.82 -12.73 -9.50
CA ILE A 6 53.49 -12.57 -10.07
C ILE A 6 52.62 -11.93 -8.99
N PHE A 7 52.25 -10.66 -9.18
CA PHE A 7 51.22 -9.99 -8.37
C PHE A 7 49.84 -10.41 -8.88
N ILE A 8 49.11 -11.18 -8.08
CA ILE A 8 47.71 -11.52 -8.33
C ILE A 8 46.85 -10.41 -7.70
N PHE A 9 46.27 -9.54 -8.53
CA PHE A 9 45.24 -8.60 -8.11
C PHE A 9 43.92 -9.36 -7.88
N LEU A 10 43.58 -9.59 -6.61
CA LEU A 10 42.24 -10.03 -6.20
C LEU A 10 41.30 -8.82 -6.22
N LEU A 11 40.57 -8.62 -7.33
CA LEU A 11 39.37 -7.79 -7.32
C LEU A 11 38.29 -8.53 -6.51
N GLY A 12 38.16 -8.16 -5.24
CA GLY A 12 37.04 -8.57 -4.40
C GLY A 12 35.74 -7.96 -4.93
N LEU A 13 34.93 -8.75 -5.64
CA LEU A 13 33.53 -8.45 -5.88
C LEU A 13 32.81 -8.49 -4.53
N ILE A 14 32.66 -7.33 -3.88
CA ILE A 14 31.73 -7.21 -2.75
C ILE A 14 30.33 -7.40 -3.35
N PRO A 15 29.58 -8.45 -2.98
CA PRO A 15 28.20 -8.54 -3.40
C PRO A 15 27.47 -7.35 -2.78
N VAL A 16 27.03 -6.41 -3.61
CA VAL A 16 26.07 -5.37 -3.20
C VAL A 16 24.88 -6.14 -2.66
N ARG A 17 24.76 -6.23 -1.33
CA ARG A 17 23.54 -6.72 -0.71
C ARG A 17 22.49 -5.71 -1.12
N LEU A 18 21.56 -6.13 -1.98
CA LEU A 18 20.31 -5.42 -2.23
C LEU A 18 19.59 -5.35 -0.87
N LEU A 19 19.91 -4.33 -0.08
CA LEU A 19 19.22 -4.03 1.16
C LEU A 19 17.87 -3.46 0.75
N TRP A 20 16.81 -4.25 0.93
CA TRP A 20 15.46 -3.71 0.85
C TRP A 20 15.28 -2.71 1.98
N ALA A 21 14.62 -1.59 1.68
CA ALA A 21 14.06 -0.78 2.75
C ALA A 21 13.02 -1.64 3.45
N ALA A 22 13.16 -1.84 4.77
CA ALA A 22 12.10 -2.45 5.54
C ALA A 22 10.89 -1.53 5.44
N PRO A 23 9.72 -2.03 5.00
CA PRO A 23 8.54 -1.21 4.96
C PRO A 23 8.15 -0.80 6.38
N ALA A 24 7.60 0.39 6.52
CA ALA A 24 7.28 0.97 7.81
C ALA A 24 5.94 1.70 7.74
N GLN A 25 5.14 1.60 8.79
CA GLN A 25 3.94 2.39 8.98
C GLN A 25 3.87 2.81 10.45
N GLN A 26 3.70 4.10 10.69
CA GLN A 26 3.73 4.66 12.03
C GLN A 26 2.82 5.88 12.14
N ALA A 27 2.14 5.99 13.28
CA ALA A 27 1.35 7.16 13.65
C ALA A 27 2.17 8.14 14.51
N PHE A 28 1.91 9.43 14.32
CA PHE A 28 2.50 10.56 15.02
C PHE A 28 1.37 11.52 15.38
N SER A 29 0.76 11.33 16.55
CA SER A 29 -0.45 12.07 16.95
C SER A 29 -1.54 11.96 15.88
N ASP A 30 -1.85 13.06 15.17
CA ASP A 30 -2.91 13.08 14.16
C ASP A 30 -2.39 12.78 12.74
N TRP A 31 -1.14 12.33 12.61
CA TRP A 31 -0.51 12.00 11.32
C TRP A 31 -0.16 10.53 11.20
N GLN A 32 -0.25 10.00 9.99
CA GLN A 32 0.20 8.66 9.65
C GLN A 32 1.24 8.74 8.54
N VAL A 33 2.36 8.04 8.72
CA VAL A 33 3.37 7.81 7.69
C VAL A 33 3.34 6.35 7.27
N THR A 34 3.43 6.09 5.97
CA THR A 34 3.63 4.76 5.40
C THR A 34 4.71 4.81 4.34
N CYS A 35 5.76 3.99 4.49
CA CYS A 35 6.85 3.84 3.55
C CYS A 35 6.91 2.41 3.02
N ASN A 36 6.94 2.27 1.70
CA ASN A 36 6.97 0.95 1.05
C ASN A 36 8.41 0.37 0.94
N ASN A 37 8.53 -0.82 0.37
CA ASN A 37 9.80 -1.52 0.14
C ASN A 37 10.74 -0.87 -0.92
N GLN A 38 10.31 0.21 -1.60
CA GLN A 38 11.17 1.10 -2.38
C GLN A 38 11.56 2.37 -1.63
N ASN A 39 11.17 2.47 -0.35
CA ASN A 39 11.32 3.65 0.47
C ASN A 39 10.58 4.88 -0.08
N PHE A 40 9.52 4.67 -0.87
CA PHE A 40 8.55 5.71 -1.20
C PHE A 40 7.63 5.89 0.00
N CYS A 41 7.56 7.11 0.51
CA CYS A 41 6.83 7.44 1.73
C CYS A 41 5.64 8.34 1.43
N VAL A 42 4.54 8.10 2.14
CA VAL A 42 3.34 8.94 2.16
C VAL A 42 3.03 9.31 3.60
N ALA A 43 2.85 10.61 3.87
CA ALA A 43 2.30 11.12 5.12
C ALA A 43 0.92 11.74 4.87
N ARG A 44 -0.04 11.50 5.75
CA ARG A 44 -1.34 12.19 5.75
C ARG A 44 -1.80 12.51 7.15
N ASN A 45 -2.60 13.56 7.32
CA ASN A 45 -3.37 13.70 8.55
C ASN A 45 -4.51 12.66 8.58
N THR A 46 -4.89 12.30 9.79
CA THR A 46 -5.88 11.27 10.17
C THR A 46 -6.79 11.84 11.26
N GLY A 47 -7.81 11.08 11.66
CA GLY A 47 -8.73 11.48 12.73
C GLY A 47 -9.90 12.31 12.23
N GLU A 48 -10.42 13.22 13.07
CA GLU A 48 -11.63 13.98 12.75
C GLU A 48 -11.33 15.20 11.87
N HIS A 49 -11.08 14.96 10.59
CA HIS A 49 -10.70 16.01 9.64
C HIS A 49 -11.85 16.62 8.84
N HIS A 50 -13.05 16.05 8.96
CA HIS A 50 -14.27 16.46 8.24
C HIS A 50 -14.06 16.67 6.72
N GLY A 51 -13.23 15.82 6.13
CA GLY A 51 -12.95 15.84 4.69
C GLY A 51 -11.81 16.75 4.23
N LEU A 52 -11.10 17.45 5.11
CA LEU A 52 -9.90 18.22 4.73
C LEU A 52 -8.62 17.44 5.04
N VAL A 53 -7.96 16.92 4.00
CA VAL A 53 -6.77 16.08 4.16
C VAL A 53 -5.60 16.65 3.40
N MET A 54 -4.47 16.75 4.08
CA MET A 54 -3.16 16.98 3.49
C MET A 54 -2.41 15.67 3.34
N THR A 55 -1.91 15.44 2.13
CA THR A 55 -1.06 14.30 1.81
C THR A 55 0.27 14.81 1.27
N LEU A 56 1.37 14.33 1.85
CA LEU A 56 2.70 14.45 1.29
C LEU A 56 3.17 13.10 0.80
N SER A 57 3.77 13.05 -0.38
CA SER A 57 4.50 11.87 -0.84
C SER A 57 5.90 12.24 -1.28
N ARG A 58 6.86 11.32 -1.10
CA ARG A 58 8.25 11.53 -1.54
C ARG A 58 8.93 10.21 -1.91
N SER A 59 9.55 10.18 -3.08
CA SER A 59 10.40 9.07 -3.52
C SER A 59 11.76 9.06 -2.82
N ALA A 60 12.39 7.89 -2.75
CA ALA A 60 13.78 7.77 -2.31
C ALA A 60 14.76 8.25 -3.39
N GLY A 61 16.01 8.48 -3.01
CA GLY A 61 17.09 8.89 -3.90
C GLY A 61 17.44 10.37 -3.84
N ALA A 62 18.48 10.75 -4.58
CA ALA A 62 19.01 12.11 -4.56
C ALA A 62 18.00 13.17 -5.04
N HIS A 63 17.12 12.80 -5.97
CA HIS A 63 16.04 13.68 -6.42
C HIS A 63 15.03 13.92 -5.29
N THR A 64 14.47 15.13 -5.27
CA THR A 64 13.43 15.55 -4.34
C THR A 64 12.05 15.42 -4.96
N ASP A 65 11.79 14.27 -5.59
CA ASP A 65 10.50 13.98 -6.23
C ASP A 65 9.43 13.82 -5.14
N ALA A 66 8.77 14.94 -4.84
CA ALA A 66 7.79 15.06 -3.79
C ALA A 66 6.52 15.74 -4.31
N VAL A 67 5.39 15.40 -3.70
CA VAL A 67 4.11 16.03 -4.00
C VAL A 67 3.43 16.38 -2.70
N LEU A 68 2.92 17.60 -2.61
CA LEU A 68 2.06 18.05 -1.54
C LEU A 68 0.66 18.32 -2.10
N ARG A 69 -0.36 17.80 -1.43
CA ARG A 69 -1.76 18.05 -1.75
C ARG A 69 -2.52 18.40 -0.47
N ILE A 70 -3.42 19.36 -0.56
CA ILE A 70 -4.49 19.59 0.41
C ILE A 70 -5.80 19.44 -0.35
N GLU A 71 -6.63 18.50 0.07
CA GLU A 71 -7.82 18.07 -0.63
C GLU A 71 -9.05 18.18 0.27
N LEU A 72 -10.17 18.61 -0.31
CA LEU A 72 -11.47 18.68 0.31
C LEU A 72 -12.40 17.64 -0.34
N GLY A 73 -12.84 16.65 0.44
CA GLY A 73 -13.70 15.58 -0.06
C GLY A 73 -13.87 14.42 0.93
N GLY A 74 -13.97 13.22 0.38
CA GLY A 74 -14.13 11.96 1.10
C GLY A 74 -14.60 10.87 0.16
N LEU A 75 -15.17 9.80 0.70
CA LEU A 75 -15.75 8.71 -0.12
C LEU A 75 -16.92 9.16 -1.01
N GLU A 76 -17.68 10.15 -0.55
CA GLU A 76 -18.81 10.69 -1.31
C GLU A 76 -18.34 11.89 -2.16
N PRO A 77 -18.66 11.91 -3.46
CA PRO A 77 -18.30 13.03 -4.32
C PRO A 77 -19.03 14.32 -3.88
N SER A 78 -18.28 15.42 -3.84
CA SER A 78 -18.91 16.73 -3.58
C SER A 78 -19.65 17.23 -4.82
N HIS A 79 -20.89 17.66 -4.63
CA HIS A 79 -21.78 18.14 -5.71
C HIS A 79 -21.94 19.67 -5.73
N ALA A 80 -21.33 20.40 -4.80
CA ALA A 80 -21.51 21.84 -4.69
C ALA A 80 -20.61 22.59 -5.69
N LYS A 81 -21.10 23.70 -6.27
CA LYS A 81 -20.20 24.63 -6.96
C LYS A 81 -19.49 25.47 -5.91
N GLU A 82 -18.23 25.16 -5.66
CA GLU A 82 -17.38 25.93 -4.76
C GLU A 82 -16.38 26.80 -5.51
N SER A 83 -15.99 27.91 -4.89
CA SER A 83 -14.81 28.67 -5.31
C SER A 83 -13.55 27.86 -5.03
N GLU A 84 -12.43 28.29 -5.60
CA GLU A 84 -11.10 27.76 -5.27
C GLU A 84 -10.89 27.57 -3.76
N ILE A 85 -10.20 26.48 -3.39
CA ILE A 85 -10.00 26.13 -1.98
C ILE A 85 -9.01 27.08 -1.31
N ALA A 86 -7.95 27.49 -2.00
CA ALA A 86 -6.82 28.19 -1.40
C ALA A 86 -7.19 29.48 -0.64
N PRO A 87 -8.02 30.40 -1.18
CA PRO A 87 -8.39 31.63 -0.46
C PRO A 87 -9.26 31.39 0.78
N ARG A 88 -9.79 30.17 0.93
CA ARG A 88 -10.66 29.77 2.04
C ARG A 88 -9.90 29.05 3.15
N LEU A 89 -8.63 28.71 2.96
CA LEU A 89 -7.82 28.04 3.97
C LEU A 89 -7.32 29.05 5.01
N LEU A 90 -7.40 28.66 6.28
CA LEU A 90 -6.90 29.44 7.41
C LEU A 90 -5.84 28.63 8.16
N LEU A 91 -4.68 29.23 8.45
CA LEU A 91 -3.67 28.71 9.34
C LEU A 91 -3.87 29.32 10.73
N ASP A 92 -4.20 28.50 11.72
CA ASP A 92 -4.47 28.94 13.10
C ASP A 92 -5.47 30.12 13.18
N GLY A 93 -6.46 30.12 12.29
CA GLY A 93 -7.53 31.13 12.21
C GLY A 93 -7.21 32.38 11.38
N ALA A 94 -5.96 32.56 10.95
CA ALA A 94 -5.57 33.62 10.01
C ALA A 94 -5.54 33.10 8.56
N PRO A 95 -5.74 33.94 7.52
CA PRO A 95 -5.62 33.49 6.13
C PRO A 95 -4.29 32.79 5.85
N LEU A 96 -4.35 31.58 5.27
CA LEU A 96 -3.16 30.83 4.90
C LEU A 96 -2.46 31.52 3.73
N VAL A 97 -1.25 32.02 3.98
CA VAL A 97 -0.39 32.59 2.94
C VAL A 97 0.36 31.46 2.26
N LEU A 98 0.07 31.24 0.97
CA LEU A 98 0.80 30.25 0.17
C LEU A 98 2.22 30.73 -0.09
N SER A 99 3.20 30.04 0.51
CA SER A 99 4.62 30.27 0.23
C SER A 99 5.02 29.63 -1.11
N GLY A 100 6.00 30.21 -1.80
CA GLY A 100 6.53 29.68 -3.07
C GLY A 100 5.62 29.92 -4.28
N GLU A 101 6.01 29.36 -5.42
CA GLU A 101 5.34 29.48 -6.72
C GLU A 101 4.80 28.12 -7.21
N HIS A 102 4.17 28.07 -8.38
CA HIS A 102 3.73 26.80 -9.02
C HIS A 102 2.66 25.99 -8.26
N TRP A 103 1.72 26.70 -7.62
CA TRP A 103 0.52 26.07 -7.07
C TRP A 103 -0.50 25.77 -8.18
N ARG A 104 -1.04 24.54 -8.16
CA ARG A 104 -2.24 24.17 -8.90
C ARG A 104 -3.42 24.21 -7.95
N ILE A 105 -4.43 25.00 -8.30
CA ILE A 105 -5.56 25.30 -7.42
C ILE A 105 -6.86 24.96 -8.15
N THR A 106 -7.74 24.27 -7.43
CA THR A 106 -9.12 24.01 -7.84
C THR A 106 -10.04 24.25 -6.63
N PRO A 107 -11.37 24.16 -6.79
CA PRO A 107 -12.27 24.21 -5.65
C PRO A 107 -12.05 23.15 -4.57
N TRP A 108 -11.41 22.03 -4.91
CA TRP A 108 -11.29 20.86 -4.04
C TRP A 108 -9.85 20.46 -3.72
N GLN A 109 -8.87 21.08 -4.38
CA GLN A 109 -7.49 20.66 -4.31
C GLN A 109 -6.56 21.86 -4.45
N LEU A 110 -5.59 21.91 -3.55
CA LEU A 110 -4.38 22.71 -3.63
C LEU A 110 -3.19 21.75 -3.75
N MET A 111 -2.41 21.84 -4.82
CA MET A 111 -1.32 20.88 -5.08
C MET A 111 -0.07 21.56 -5.64
N THR A 112 1.09 21.06 -5.25
CA THR A 112 2.37 21.37 -5.88
C THR A 112 3.28 20.15 -5.86
N ASP A 113 4.15 20.06 -6.86
CA ASP A 113 5.27 19.12 -6.96
C ASP A 113 6.62 19.87 -7.06
N ASP A 114 6.63 21.19 -6.85
CA ASP A 114 7.84 21.99 -6.81
C ASP A 114 8.54 21.85 -5.44
N PRO A 115 9.77 21.32 -5.38
CA PRO A 115 10.44 21.04 -4.10
C PRO A 115 10.72 22.28 -3.25
N VAL A 116 10.94 23.44 -3.89
CA VAL A 116 11.22 24.70 -3.19
C VAL A 116 9.95 25.22 -2.53
N THR A 117 8.84 25.23 -3.26
CA THR A 117 7.50 25.58 -2.76
C THR A 117 7.05 24.65 -1.64
N ILE A 118 7.23 23.33 -1.80
CA ILE A 118 6.94 22.35 -0.72
C ILE A 118 7.75 22.70 0.53
N SER A 119 9.05 22.89 0.39
CA SER A 119 9.93 23.20 1.53
C SER A 119 9.52 24.49 2.24
N ALA A 120 9.22 25.56 1.48
CA ALA A 120 8.79 26.83 2.03
C ALA A 120 7.43 26.72 2.74
N PHE A 121 6.48 25.98 2.16
CA PHE A 121 5.18 25.72 2.77
C PHE A 121 5.31 24.96 4.09
N LEU A 122 6.11 23.88 4.10
CA LEU A 122 6.32 23.08 5.32
C LEU A 122 6.99 23.89 6.43
N GLN A 123 7.93 24.77 6.09
CA GLN A 123 8.52 25.69 7.07
C GLN A 123 7.49 26.59 7.74
N THR A 124 6.49 27.05 6.98
CA THR A 124 5.40 27.89 7.49
C THR A 124 4.44 27.12 8.40
N VAL A 125 4.12 25.87 8.08
CA VAL A 125 3.05 25.13 8.79
C VAL A 125 3.53 24.17 9.87
N GLN A 126 4.81 23.76 9.88
CA GLN A 126 5.30 22.70 10.78
C GLN A 126 5.17 23.00 12.29
N ASP A 127 5.10 24.27 12.68
CA ASP A 127 4.96 24.71 14.08
C ASP A 127 3.57 25.31 14.39
N ALA A 128 2.67 25.32 13.39
CA ALA A 128 1.27 25.72 13.55
C ALA A 128 0.42 24.56 14.09
N LYS A 129 -0.82 24.85 14.51
CA LYS A 129 -1.71 23.84 15.11
C LYS A 129 -2.65 23.20 14.11
N ALA A 130 -3.25 23.99 13.21
CA ALA A 130 -4.20 23.46 12.24
C ALA A 130 -4.33 24.33 10.99
N ILE A 131 -4.72 23.68 9.89
CA ILE A 131 -5.30 24.31 8.71
C ILE A 131 -6.80 24.05 8.74
N THR A 132 -7.62 25.09 8.63
CA THR A 132 -9.08 24.99 8.66
C THR A 132 -9.70 25.59 7.41
N LEU A 133 -10.94 25.23 7.10
CA LEU A 133 -11.70 25.87 6.04
C LEU A 133 -12.58 26.99 6.62
N GLN A 134 -12.49 28.18 6.03
CA GLN A 134 -13.32 29.31 6.42
C GLN A 134 -14.81 28.97 6.30
N LYS A 135 -15.57 29.24 7.38
CA LYS A 135 -17.02 28.93 7.48
C LYS A 135 -17.38 27.45 7.33
N GLY A 136 -16.43 26.53 7.56
CA GLY A 136 -16.64 25.08 7.55
C GLY A 136 -16.26 24.42 8.87
N ALA A 137 -16.58 23.13 9.00
CA ALA A 137 -16.15 22.28 10.13
C ALA A 137 -14.80 21.60 9.86
N GLN A 138 -14.30 21.68 8.62
CA GLN A 138 -13.05 21.09 8.16
C GLN A 138 -11.85 21.52 9.00
N ASN A 139 -11.13 20.54 9.51
CA ASN A 139 -10.00 20.75 10.41
C ASN A 139 -8.87 19.76 10.11
N LEU A 140 -7.81 20.23 9.48
CA LEU A 140 -6.57 19.50 9.29
C LEU A 140 -5.65 19.81 10.47
N SER A 141 -5.50 18.86 11.40
CA SER A 141 -4.55 18.97 12.50
C SER A 141 -3.11 18.89 11.99
N LEU A 142 -2.25 19.81 12.42
CA LEU A 142 -0.81 19.81 12.16
C LEU A 142 -0.01 19.19 13.32
N ILE A 143 -0.70 18.74 14.39
CA ILE A 143 -0.07 18.11 15.55
C ILE A 143 0.52 16.77 15.14
N GLY A 144 1.85 16.69 15.18
CA GLY A 144 2.61 15.50 14.78
C GLY A 144 3.21 15.58 13.37
N LEU A 145 2.87 16.60 12.57
CA LEU A 145 3.43 16.80 11.22
C LEU A 145 4.96 16.83 11.26
N LYS A 146 5.56 17.66 12.13
CA LYS A 146 7.01 17.78 12.24
C LYS A 146 7.70 16.45 12.54
N ALA A 147 7.13 15.64 13.43
CA ALA A 147 7.64 14.31 13.76
C ALA A 147 7.49 13.32 12.60
N ALA A 148 6.36 13.37 11.89
CA ALA A 148 6.13 12.59 10.67
C ALA A 148 7.14 12.93 9.57
N LEU A 149 7.42 14.22 9.34
CA LEU A 149 8.42 14.68 8.37
C LEU A 149 9.83 14.22 8.75
N LEU A 150 10.21 14.36 10.04
CA LEU A 150 11.49 13.89 10.55
C LEU A 150 11.64 12.37 10.39
N PHE A 151 10.57 11.61 10.62
CA PHE A 151 10.57 10.17 10.39
C PHE A 151 10.80 9.82 8.91
N ILE A 152 10.16 10.52 7.97
CA ILE A 152 10.42 10.32 6.54
C ILE A 152 11.88 10.67 6.20
N ASP A 153 12.40 11.79 6.71
CA ASP A 153 13.80 12.18 6.52
C ASP A 153 14.74 11.08 7.05
N ALA A 154 14.51 10.54 8.25
CA ALA A 154 15.32 9.47 8.83
C ALA A 154 15.23 8.17 8.01
N GLN A 155 14.02 7.76 7.65
CA GLN A 155 13.75 6.55 6.87
C GLN A 155 14.41 6.60 5.49
N GLN A 156 14.47 7.78 4.88
CA GLN A 156 15.15 8.01 3.59
C GLN A 156 16.63 8.39 3.73
N LYS A 157 17.16 8.47 4.96
CA LYS A 157 18.54 8.91 5.26
C LYS A 157 18.87 10.29 4.70
N ARG A 158 17.95 11.24 4.89
CA ARG A 158 18.10 12.64 4.50
C ARG A 158 18.48 13.56 5.66
N VAL A 159 18.33 13.14 6.91
CA VAL A 159 18.72 13.94 8.08
C VAL A 159 20.17 14.40 7.92
N GLY A 160 20.42 15.71 8.02
CA GLY A 160 21.74 16.32 7.81
C GLY A 160 22.08 16.62 6.34
N SER A 161 21.21 16.29 5.39
CA SER A 161 21.36 16.65 3.97
C SER A 161 20.66 17.97 3.63
N GLU A 162 21.08 18.56 2.51
CA GLU A 162 20.45 19.77 1.95
C GLU A 162 18.96 19.55 1.61
N THR A 163 18.58 18.28 1.39
CA THR A 163 17.22 17.88 0.96
C THR A 163 16.30 17.45 2.10
N ALA A 164 16.74 17.50 3.36
CA ALA A 164 15.86 17.27 4.50
C ALA A 164 14.76 18.34 4.57
N TRP A 165 13.60 17.98 5.12
CA TRP A 165 12.55 18.94 5.43
C TRP A 165 12.76 19.58 6.80
N ILE A 166 13.20 18.81 7.81
CA ILE A 166 13.31 19.28 9.19
C ILE A 166 14.77 19.61 9.56
N GLU A 167 15.62 18.59 9.66
CA GLU A 167 17.01 18.73 10.09
C GLU A 167 17.93 18.84 8.87
N LYS A 168 17.90 20.02 8.21
CA LYS A 168 18.78 20.33 7.07
C LYS A 168 20.24 20.43 7.50
N GLY A 169 21.13 20.00 6.63
CA GLY A 169 22.57 20.19 6.75
C GLY A 169 23.23 20.31 5.39
N ASP A 170 24.55 20.12 5.35
CA ASP A 170 25.37 20.39 4.18
C ASP A 170 25.71 19.13 3.35
N GLU A 171 25.17 17.96 3.73
CA GLU A 171 25.41 16.76 2.93
C GLU A 171 24.70 16.88 1.57
N PRO A 172 25.42 16.62 0.46
CA PRO A 172 24.87 16.83 -0.87
C PRO A 172 23.74 15.84 -1.16
N PRO A 173 22.78 16.15 -2.04
CA PRO A 173 21.64 15.28 -2.36
C PRO A 173 22.04 13.85 -2.76
N LEU A 174 23.21 13.69 -3.40
CA LEU A 174 23.75 12.39 -3.83
C LEU A 174 24.14 11.45 -2.67
N SER A 175 24.20 11.96 -1.43
CA SER A 175 24.38 11.12 -0.22
C SER A 175 23.16 10.26 0.08
N VAL A 176 21.98 10.67 -0.40
CA VAL A 176 20.70 9.99 -0.17
C VAL A 176 20.64 8.69 -0.98
N PRO A 177 20.42 7.51 -0.35
CA PRO A 177 20.37 6.24 -1.07
C PRO A 177 19.26 6.21 -2.13
N PRO A 178 19.53 5.63 -3.32
CA PRO A 178 18.51 5.44 -4.34
C PRO A 178 17.41 4.47 -3.86
N ALA A 179 16.25 4.55 -4.50
CA ALA A 179 15.17 3.59 -4.28
C ALA A 179 15.64 2.15 -4.56
N PRO A 180 15.40 1.20 -3.64
CA PRO A 180 15.67 -0.21 -3.89
C PRO A 180 14.92 -0.73 -5.13
N ALA A 181 15.57 -1.65 -5.85
CA ALA A 181 14.97 -2.31 -7.00
C ALA A 181 13.82 -3.25 -6.57
N LEU A 182 12.71 -3.21 -7.30
CA LEU A 182 11.59 -4.12 -7.10
C LEU A 182 11.95 -5.54 -7.55
N LYS A 183 11.54 -6.52 -6.74
CA LYS A 183 11.52 -7.91 -7.18
C LYS A 183 10.42 -8.10 -8.22
N GLY A 184 10.71 -8.88 -9.24
CA GLY A 184 9.68 -9.38 -10.15
C GLY A 184 8.90 -10.52 -9.50
N VAL A 185 7.59 -10.54 -9.71
CA VAL A 185 6.77 -11.73 -9.50
C VAL A 185 6.38 -12.29 -10.86
N ALA A 186 6.61 -13.59 -11.07
CA ALA A 186 6.32 -14.24 -12.33
C ALA A 186 4.83 -14.07 -12.69
N VAL A 187 4.58 -13.72 -13.95
CA VAL A 187 3.25 -13.71 -14.54
C VAL A 187 3.15 -14.95 -15.43
N ILE A 188 2.12 -15.75 -15.21
CA ILE A 188 1.86 -16.94 -16.01
C ILE A 188 1.30 -16.48 -17.36
N ASN A 189 2.02 -16.81 -18.42
CA ASN A 189 1.61 -16.64 -19.80
C ASN A 189 1.81 -17.97 -20.55
N PRO A 190 0.88 -18.36 -21.44
CA PRO A 190 -0.33 -17.64 -21.84
C PRO A 190 -1.43 -17.68 -20.76
N THR A 191 -2.47 -16.85 -20.96
CA THR A 191 -3.73 -16.96 -20.20
C THR A 191 -4.27 -18.38 -20.33
N PRO A 192 -4.67 -19.04 -19.23
CA PRO A 192 -5.13 -20.41 -19.30
C PRO A 192 -6.45 -20.53 -20.06
N THR A 193 -6.65 -21.70 -20.64
CA THR A 193 -7.91 -22.10 -21.24
C THR A 193 -9.01 -22.08 -20.18
N PRO A 194 -10.15 -21.39 -20.43
CA PRO A 194 -11.29 -21.39 -19.52
C PRO A 194 -11.74 -22.81 -19.15
N LEU A 195 -12.27 -22.97 -17.93
CA LEU A 195 -12.83 -24.24 -17.51
C LEU A 195 -14.07 -24.56 -18.34
N THR A 196 -14.14 -25.77 -18.89
CA THR A 196 -15.37 -26.30 -19.48
C THR A 196 -16.44 -26.49 -18.39
N GLN A 197 -17.71 -26.58 -18.81
CA GLN A 197 -18.81 -26.84 -17.88
C GLN A 197 -18.60 -28.16 -17.11
N GLN A 198 -18.10 -29.19 -17.79
CA GLN A 198 -17.81 -30.48 -17.18
C GLN A 198 -16.68 -30.36 -16.14
N GLU A 199 -15.54 -29.75 -16.49
CA GLU A 199 -14.44 -29.55 -15.53
C GLU A 199 -14.90 -28.73 -14.32
N ARG A 200 -15.69 -27.68 -14.54
CA ARG A 200 -16.26 -26.87 -13.44
C ARG A 200 -17.14 -27.73 -12.53
N SER A 201 -18.04 -28.56 -13.07
CA SER A 201 -18.88 -29.45 -12.25
C SER A 201 -18.05 -30.42 -11.42
N GLU A 202 -17.06 -31.07 -12.05
CA GLU A 202 -16.20 -32.04 -11.38
C GLU A 202 -15.36 -31.41 -10.26
N LEU A 203 -14.86 -30.19 -10.46
CA LEU A 203 -14.11 -29.44 -9.44
C LEU A 203 -15.00 -29.01 -8.27
N LEU A 204 -16.26 -28.63 -8.53
CA LEU A 204 -17.23 -28.29 -7.48
C LEU A 204 -17.61 -29.53 -6.66
N ASP A 205 -17.86 -30.67 -7.31
CA ASP A 205 -18.13 -31.94 -6.63
C ASP A 205 -16.94 -32.38 -5.77
N TYR A 206 -15.72 -32.24 -6.28
CA TYR A 206 -14.49 -32.47 -5.52
C TYR A 206 -14.40 -31.54 -4.30
N GLY A 207 -14.71 -30.25 -4.48
CA GLY A 207 -14.77 -29.28 -3.39
C GLY A 207 -15.78 -29.66 -2.32
N ASN A 208 -16.97 -30.10 -2.71
CA ASN A 208 -18.02 -30.53 -1.77
C ASN A 208 -17.59 -31.74 -0.96
N TRP A 209 -16.92 -32.71 -1.59
CA TRP A 209 -16.35 -33.84 -0.86
C TRP A 209 -15.29 -33.41 0.16
N ARG A 210 -14.42 -32.45 -0.21
CA ARG A 210 -13.39 -31.90 0.71
C ARG A 210 -14.03 -31.12 1.87
N ILE A 211 -15.13 -30.41 1.63
CA ILE A 211 -15.86 -29.65 2.66
C ILE A 211 -16.25 -30.52 3.85
N ASN A 212 -16.73 -31.74 3.61
CA ASN A 212 -17.26 -32.61 4.67
C ASN A 212 -16.23 -32.93 5.76
N GLY A 213 -14.93 -32.79 5.46
CA GLY A 213 -13.84 -32.99 6.43
C GLY A 213 -13.34 -31.70 7.11
N ILE A 214 -13.85 -30.53 6.75
CA ILE A 214 -13.31 -29.22 7.18
C ILE A 214 -14.25 -28.56 8.18
N ARG A 215 -13.66 -28.05 9.28
CA ARG A 215 -14.39 -27.24 10.26
C ARG A 215 -14.63 -25.85 9.70
N CYS A 216 -15.89 -25.54 9.38
CA CYS A 216 -16.34 -24.23 8.93
C CYS A 216 -17.64 -23.88 9.66
N SER A 217 -17.80 -22.61 10.05
CA SER A 217 -18.95 -22.14 10.84
C SER A 217 -20.16 -21.77 9.98
N ILE A 218 -19.96 -21.39 8.72
CA ILE A 218 -21.05 -21.10 7.79
C ILE A 218 -21.83 -22.40 7.51
N ASP A 219 -23.16 -22.33 7.49
CA ASP A 219 -24.02 -23.47 7.11
C ASP A 219 -23.67 -23.99 5.70
N PRO A 220 -23.50 -25.31 5.48
CA PRO A 220 -23.15 -25.88 4.18
C PRO A 220 -24.02 -25.40 3.01
N LEU A 221 -25.33 -25.18 3.21
CA LEU A 221 -26.25 -24.70 2.18
C LEU A 221 -26.05 -23.23 1.81
N ARG A 222 -25.34 -22.47 2.64
CA ARG A 222 -25.05 -21.04 2.47
C ARG A 222 -23.61 -20.76 2.05
N ARG A 223 -22.76 -21.79 1.94
CA ARG A 223 -21.36 -21.63 1.54
C ARG A 223 -21.28 -21.35 0.05
N GLU A 224 -20.65 -20.24 -0.29
CA GLU A 224 -20.30 -19.96 -1.67
C GLU A 224 -19.02 -20.72 -2.04
N MET A 225 -19.10 -21.52 -3.10
CA MET A 225 -17.96 -22.21 -3.70
C MET A 225 -17.65 -21.63 -5.07
N ARG A 226 -16.38 -21.30 -5.29
CA ARG A 226 -15.91 -20.63 -6.50
C ARG A 226 -14.73 -21.41 -7.08
N VAL A 227 -14.76 -21.62 -8.40
CA VAL A 227 -13.68 -22.27 -9.14
C VAL A 227 -13.29 -21.44 -10.37
N THR A 228 -11.98 -21.25 -10.56
CA THR A 228 -11.41 -20.51 -11.68
C THR A 228 -10.17 -21.22 -12.23
N ALA A 229 -9.94 -21.13 -13.55
CA ALA A 229 -8.72 -21.63 -14.17
C ALA A 229 -7.50 -20.82 -13.71
N LEU A 230 -6.53 -21.51 -13.09
CA LEU A 230 -5.29 -20.91 -12.60
C LEU A 230 -4.14 -21.08 -13.60
N THR A 231 -4.08 -22.24 -14.24
CA THR A 231 -3.21 -22.63 -15.36
C THR A 231 -3.99 -23.62 -16.26
N ASP A 232 -3.40 -24.08 -17.35
CA ASP A 232 -4.00 -25.15 -18.17
C ASP A 232 -4.07 -26.49 -17.42
N ASP A 233 -3.24 -26.69 -16.39
CA ASP A 233 -3.19 -27.91 -15.58
C ASP A 233 -3.77 -27.74 -14.15
N LYS A 234 -4.08 -26.51 -13.71
CA LYS A 234 -4.53 -26.22 -12.34
C LYS A 234 -5.73 -25.28 -12.31
N ALA A 235 -6.61 -25.51 -11.34
CA ALA A 235 -7.69 -24.62 -10.97
C ALA A 235 -7.49 -24.09 -9.54
N LEU A 236 -8.02 -22.90 -9.27
CA LEU A 236 -8.17 -22.35 -7.93
C LEU A 236 -9.60 -22.63 -7.46
N LEU A 237 -9.72 -23.38 -6.37
CA LEU A 237 -10.99 -23.64 -5.66
C LEU A 237 -11.01 -22.80 -4.38
N MET A 238 -12.06 -22.02 -4.16
CA MET A 238 -12.26 -21.20 -2.96
C MET A 238 -13.64 -21.44 -2.35
N ILE A 239 -13.71 -21.42 -1.02
CA ILE A 239 -14.91 -21.74 -0.26
C ILE A 239 -15.01 -20.78 0.94
N GLY A 240 -16.14 -20.09 1.06
CA GLY A 240 -16.44 -19.30 2.26
C GLY A 240 -16.61 -20.22 3.47
N CYS A 241 -15.84 -19.98 4.53
CA CYS A 241 -15.77 -20.89 5.69
C CYS A 241 -16.29 -20.25 6.98
N GLU A 242 -15.94 -19.00 7.23
CA GLU A 242 -16.39 -18.24 8.41
C GLU A 242 -16.90 -16.88 8.00
N ALA A 243 -17.88 -16.33 8.73
CA ALA A 243 -18.42 -15.01 8.47
C ALA A 243 -18.53 -14.21 9.76
N GLY A 244 -18.01 -12.98 9.73
CA GLY A 244 -18.21 -11.94 10.73
C GLY A 244 -19.06 -10.79 10.17
N ALA A 245 -19.17 -9.69 10.92
CA ALA A 245 -20.07 -8.59 10.58
C ALA A 245 -19.79 -7.94 9.21
N TYR A 246 -18.53 -7.82 8.80
CA TYR A 246 -18.11 -7.18 7.55
C TYR A 246 -17.08 -7.99 6.74
N ASN A 247 -16.68 -9.16 7.23
CA ASN A 247 -15.63 -10.00 6.66
C ASN A 247 -16.08 -11.46 6.58
N THR A 248 -15.81 -12.10 5.45
CA THR A 248 -15.87 -13.57 5.29
C THR A 248 -14.45 -14.11 5.22
N ILE A 249 -14.14 -15.18 5.94
CA ILE A 249 -12.88 -15.90 5.81
C ILE A 249 -13.08 -17.06 4.85
N ASP A 250 -12.33 -17.06 3.75
CA ASP A 250 -12.32 -18.12 2.76
C ASP A 250 -11.22 -19.16 3.09
N LEU A 251 -11.41 -20.37 2.57
CA LEU A 251 -10.36 -21.36 2.41
C LEU A 251 -10.15 -21.60 0.91
N ALA A 252 -8.91 -21.86 0.51
CA ALA A 252 -8.59 -22.07 -0.90
C ALA A 252 -7.61 -23.23 -1.13
N TRP A 253 -7.74 -23.85 -2.30
CA TRP A 253 -6.88 -24.93 -2.78
C TRP A 253 -6.51 -24.72 -4.24
N ILE A 254 -5.29 -25.11 -4.57
CA ILE A 254 -4.88 -25.35 -5.95
C ILE A 254 -5.20 -26.81 -6.25
N VAL A 255 -6.00 -27.05 -7.28
CA VAL A 255 -6.49 -28.39 -7.67
C VAL A 255 -5.98 -28.73 -9.07
N SER A 256 -5.52 -29.96 -9.30
CA SER A 256 -5.19 -30.43 -10.66
C SER A 256 -6.45 -30.47 -11.52
N ARG A 257 -6.33 -30.15 -12.81
CA ARG A 257 -7.45 -30.28 -13.78
C ARG A 257 -7.57 -31.70 -14.34
N ALA A 258 -6.46 -32.44 -14.41
CA ALA A 258 -6.45 -33.83 -14.82
C ALA A 258 -6.85 -34.78 -13.67
N LYS A 259 -7.54 -35.87 -14.02
CA LYS A 259 -7.88 -36.96 -13.09
C LYS A 259 -6.67 -37.89 -12.87
N PRO A 260 -6.46 -38.44 -11.66
CA PRO A 260 -7.24 -38.16 -10.44
C PRO A 260 -6.98 -36.74 -9.92
N LEU A 261 -8.04 -36.08 -9.42
CA LEU A 261 -7.94 -34.73 -8.88
C LEU A 261 -7.12 -34.74 -7.59
N THR A 262 -6.10 -33.89 -7.53
CA THR A 262 -5.23 -33.70 -6.37
C THR A 262 -5.27 -32.23 -5.96
N SER A 263 -5.11 -31.94 -4.66
CA SER A 263 -5.16 -30.57 -4.19
C SER A 263 -4.19 -30.27 -3.06
N SER A 264 -3.71 -29.03 -3.06
CA SER A 264 -2.87 -28.45 -2.00
C SER A 264 -3.50 -27.15 -1.49
N ALA A 265 -3.56 -26.99 -0.17
CA ALA A 265 -4.09 -25.78 0.45
C ALA A 265 -3.25 -24.55 0.07
N VAL A 266 -3.92 -23.46 -0.26
CA VAL A 266 -3.28 -22.15 -0.44
C VAL A 266 -2.95 -21.59 0.93
N ARG A 267 -1.68 -21.20 1.10
CA ARG A 267 -1.23 -20.44 2.27
C ARG A 267 -0.56 -19.17 1.79
N LEU A 268 -1.00 -18.05 2.33
CA LEU A 268 -0.45 -16.73 2.03
C LEU A 268 0.47 -16.34 3.17
N SER A 269 1.70 -15.94 2.87
CA SER A 269 2.68 -15.54 3.88
C SER A 269 3.43 -14.32 3.39
N LEU A 270 3.42 -13.26 4.20
CA LEU A 270 4.04 -11.99 3.87
C LEU A 270 5.56 -12.15 3.77
N PRO A 271 6.26 -11.47 2.83
CA PRO A 271 7.72 -11.52 2.70
C PRO A 271 8.48 -10.63 3.71
N PHE A 272 7.76 -9.85 4.53
CA PHE A 272 8.28 -8.95 5.55
C PHE A 272 7.56 -9.20 6.89
N LYS A 273 8.07 -8.62 7.98
CA LYS A 273 7.41 -8.66 9.29
C LYS A 273 6.46 -7.48 9.42
N THR A 274 5.29 -7.72 10.00
CA THR A 274 4.37 -6.70 10.50
C THR A 274 4.38 -6.73 12.02
N ASP A 275 3.55 -5.92 12.66
CA ASP A 275 3.33 -5.96 14.12
C ASP A 275 2.52 -7.20 14.56
N ALA A 276 2.02 -8.00 13.61
CA ALA A 276 1.32 -9.25 13.91
C ALA A 276 2.31 -10.37 14.30
N GLU A 277 1.88 -11.26 15.20
CA GLU A 277 2.69 -12.40 15.66
C GLU A 277 3.05 -13.37 14.52
N SER A 278 2.17 -13.50 13.53
CA SER A 278 2.35 -14.35 12.37
C SER A 278 2.45 -13.52 11.08
N ARG A 279 3.24 -14.04 10.13
CA ARG A 279 3.30 -13.53 8.76
C ARG A 279 2.25 -14.16 7.85
N ASP A 280 1.53 -15.16 8.35
CA ASP A 280 0.48 -15.83 7.61
C ASP A 280 -0.73 -14.92 7.48
N MET A 281 -1.36 -14.98 6.31
CA MET A 281 -2.50 -14.15 5.98
C MET A 281 -3.74 -15.01 5.74
N GLU A 282 -4.83 -14.60 6.37
CA GLU A 282 -6.14 -15.14 6.10
C GLU A 282 -6.66 -14.67 4.74
N LEU A 283 -7.46 -15.52 4.10
CA LEU A 283 -8.13 -15.22 2.85
C LEU A 283 -9.43 -14.46 3.15
N THR A 284 -9.30 -13.26 3.72
CA THR A 284 -10.46 -12.44 4.09
C THR A 284 -11.08 -11.77 2.85
N ASN A 285 -12.38 -11.93 2.66
CA ASN A 285 -13.15 -11.47 1.50
C ASN A 285 -12.41 -11.76 0.18
N ALA A 286 -11.92 -12.99 0.02
CA ALA A 286 -11.02 -13.30 -1.07
C ALA A 286 -11.76 -13.36 -2.41
N THR A 287 -11.15 -12.81 -3.44
CA THR A 287 -11.61 -12.88 -4.84
C THR A 287 -10.44 -13.13 -5.76
N PHE A 288 -10.67 -13.76 -6.90
CA PHE A 288 -9.64 -13.90 -7.93
C PHE A 288 -10.05 -13.05 -9.14
N ASP A 289 -9.25 -12.04 -9.44
CA ASP A 289 -9.44 -11.20 -10.62
C ASP A 289 -8.79 -11.88 -11.83
N GLU A 290 -9.62 -12.42 -12.72
CA GLU A 290 -9.16 -13.14 -13.92
C GLU A 290 -8.45 -12.23 -14.93
N LYS A 291 -8.69 -10.92 -14.90
CA LYS A 291 -8.04 -9.95 -15.80
C LYS A 291 -6.62 -9.65 -15.35
N SER A 292 -6.44 -9.34 -14.06
CA SER A 292 -5.10 -9.10 -13.50
C SER A 292 -4.36 -10.38 -13.12
N ARG A 293 -5.05 -11.53 -13.08
CA ARG A 293 -4.55 -12.84 -12.62
C ARG A 293 -4.07 -12.80 -11.17
N GLU A 294 -4.74 -12.00 -10.35
CA GLU A 294 -4.39 -11.77 -8.95
C GLU A 294 -5.48 -12.32 -8.02
N LEU A 295 -5.04 -13.06 -6.99
CA LEU A 295 -5.84 -13.31 -5.80
C LEU A 295 -5.81 -12.05 -4.93
N VAL A 296 -6.97 -11.45 -4.72
CA VAL A 296 -7.15 -10.26 -3.88
C VAL A 296 -7.77 -10.69 -2.56
N THR A 297 -7.21 -10.22 -1.44
CA THR A 297 -7.86 -10.29 -0.13
C THR A 297 -8.13 -8.87 0.38
N LEU A 298 -9.24 -8.71 1.08
CA LEU A 298 -9.65 -7.44 1.66
C LEU A 298 -10.18 -7.66 3.08
N ALA A 299 -9.33 -7.46 4.08
CA ALA A 299 -9.76 -7.43 5.47
C ALA A 299 -10.22 -6.00 5.80
N LYS A 300 -11.54 -5.79 5.87
CA LYS A 300 -12.09 -4.47 6.22
C LYS A 300 -11.95 -4.24 7.72
N GLY A 301 -11.69 -3.01 8.15
CA GLY A 301 -11.77 -2.61 9.55
C GLY A 301 -13.22 -2.37 10.00
N ARG A 302 -14.08 -1.90 9.08
CA ARG A 302 -15.53 -1.74 9.27
C ARG A 302 -16.28 -1.85 7.94
N GLY A 303 -17.61 -1.88 8.00
CA GLY A 303 -18.48 -2.09 6.83
C GLY A 303 -18.23 -1.16 5.63
N LEU A 304 -17.81 0.08 5.88
CA LEU A 304 -17.52 1.09 4.84
C LEU A 304 -16.25 0.79 4.00
N ALA A 305 -15.37 -0.10 4.48
CA ALA A 305 -14.08 -0.38 3.85
C ALA A 305 -13.21 0.88 3.63
N ASP A 306 -13.28 1.84 4.54
CA ASP A 306 -12.45 3.05 4.57
C ASP A 306 -11.11 2.84 5.29
N CYS A 307 -11.00 1.75 6.05
CA CYS A 307 -9.80 1.26 6.69
C CYS A 307 -9.71 -0.27 6.59
N GLY A 308 -8.51 -0.82 6.75
CA GLY A 308 -8.25 -2.26 6.69
C GLY A 308 -6.96 -2.61 5.97
N ILE A 309 -6.88 -3.85 5.48
CA ILE A 309 -5.73 -4.38 4.74
C ILE A 309 -6.23 -4.94 3.40
N GLN A 310 -5.63 -4.50 2.29
CA GLN A 310 -5.80 -5.09 0.97
C GLN A 310 -4.49 -5.73 0.53
N THR A 311 -4.55 -7.00 0.15
CA THR A 311 -3.39 -7.68 -0.44
C THR A 311 -3.73 -8.24 -1.81
N ARG A 312 -2.74 -8.26 -2.69
CA ARG A 312 -2.85 -8.84 -4.04
C ARG A 312 -1.71 -9.82 -4.23
N TRP A 313 -2.01 -11.00 -4.78
CA TRP A 313 -1.07 -12.09 -4.92
C TRP A 313 -1.13 -12.68 -6.32
N ARG A 314 0.02 -12.94 -6.93
CA ARG A 314 0.13 -13.62 -8.22
C ARG A 314 0.63 -15.03 -8.04
N TYR A 315 0.05 -15.96 -8.77
CA TYR A 315 0.53 -17.35 -8.78
C TYR A 315 1.77 -17.48 -9.67
N ASP A 316 2.88 -17.97 -9.12
CA ASP A 316 4.17 -18.08 -9.82
C ASP A 316 4.38 -19.45 -10.52
N GLY A 317 3.33 -20.27 -10.61
CA GLY A 317 3.39 -21.64 -11.10
C GLY A 317 3.52 -22.69 -9.98
N GLN A 318 3.94 -22.26 -8.78
CA GLN A 318 4.03 -23.11 -7.58
C GLN A 318 3.15 -22.60 -6.44
N ARG A 319 3.18 -21.29 -6.16
CA ARG A 319 2.47 -20.67 -5.04
C ARG A 319 2.11 -19.21 -5.33
N PHE A 320 1.25 -18.66 -4.50
CA PHE A 320 0.91 -17.25 -4.53
C PHE A 320 2.04 -16.42 -3.90
N ARG A 321 2.45 -15.37 -4.60
CA ARG A 321 3.47 -14.41 -4.19
C ARG A 321 2.86 -13.03 -4.05
N LEU A 322 3.20 -12.35 -2.96
CA LEU A 322 2.70 -11.03 -2.67
C LEU A 322 3.13 -10.06 -3.78
N ALA A 323 2.16 -9.47 -4.45
CA ALA A 323 2.34 -8.46 -5.46
C ALA A 323 2.12 -7.04 -4.89
N ARG A 324 1.13 -6.89 -4.02
CA ARG A 324 0.83 -5.64 -3.33
C ARG A 324 0.33 -5.90 -1.91
N TYR A 325 0.81 -5.10 -0.95
CA TYR A 325 0.22 -4.96 0.38
C TYR A 325 -0.05 -3.49 0.65
N ALA A 326 -1.30 -3.16 0.92
CA ALA A 326 -1.72 -1.84 1.35
C ALA A 326 -2.55 -1.93 2.62
N GLN A 327 -2.39 -0.95 3.49
CA GLN A 327 -3.04 -0.93 4.79
C GLN A 327 -3.37 0.50 5.17
N GLU A 328 -4.61 0.70 5.59
CA GLU A 328 -5.09 1.93 6.19
C GLU A 328 -5.61 1.62 7.60
N PRO A 329 -4.81 1.88 8.65
CA PRO A 329 -5.22 1.70 10.04
C PRO A 329 -6.36 2.62 10.48
N SER A 330 -6.42 3.84 9.92
CA SER A 330 -7.32 4.89 10.39
C SER A 330 -8.66 4.86 9.66
N CYS A 331 -9.74 4.61 10.39
CA CYS A 331 -11.11 4.60 9.85
C CYS A 331 -11.74 6.02 9.88
N ASP A 332 -11.31 6.88 8.96
CA ASP A 332 -11.66 8.32 8.93
C ASP A 332 -12.49 8.75 7.71
N ASN A 333 -13.05 7.79 6.96
CA ASN A 333 -13.94 8.06 5.82
C ASN A 333 -13.28 8.85 4.66
N TRP A 334 -11.94 8.81 4.55
CA TRP A 334 -11.22 9.54 3.51
C TRP A 334 -11.22 8.81 2.16
N HIS A 335 -10.69 7.58 2.11
CA HIS A 335 -10.52 6.85 0.85
C HIS A 335 -10.67 5.33 1.00
N GLY A 336 -11.05 4.67 -0.09
CA GLY A 336 -11.25 3.23 -0.14
C GLY A 336 -9.97 2.42 -0.45
N PRO A 337 -10.10 1.08 -0.54
CA PRO A 337 -8.97 0.16 -0.57
C PRO A 337 -7.96 0.35 -1.71
N ASP A 338 -8.41 0.88 -2.84
CA ASP A 338 -7.56 1.11 -4.01
C ASP A 338 -6.62 2.31 -3.84
N ALA A 339 -6.94 3.23 -2.92
CA ALA A 339 -6.14 4.42 -2.62
C ALA A 339 -5.29 4.28 -1.35
N TRP A 340 -5.45 3.19 -0.58
CA TRP A 340 -4.69 2.96 0.65
C TRP A 340 -3.18 2.95 0.40
N PRO A 341 -2.38 3.48 1.35
CA PRO A 341 -0.94 3.54 1.20
C PRO A 341 -0.33 2.14 1.20
N THR A 342 0.69 1.95 0.36
CA THR A 342 1.33 0.64 0.18
C THR A 342 2.51 0.47 1.13
N LEU A 343 2.63 -0.71 1.73
CA LEU A 343 3.85 -1.16 2.41
C LEU A 343 4.70 -2.04 1.50
N TRP A 344 4.09 -2.76 0.57
CA TRP A 344 4.81 -3.66 -0.33
C TRP A 344 4.28 -3.58 -1.74
N ILE A 345 5.20 -3.52 -2.69
CA ILE A 345 4.94 -3.65 -4.11
C ILE A 345 5.99 -4.55 -4.76
N THR A 346 5.62 -5.18 -5.88
CA THR A 346 6.53 -5.93 -6.75
C THR A 346 6.32 -5.50 -8.20
N ARG A 347 7.29 -5.81 -9.06
CA ARG A 347 7.14 -5.64 -10.51
C ARG A 347 6.41 -6.83 -11.12
#